data_AF-A0A924F0K2-F1
#
_entry.id   AF-A0A924F0K2-F1
#
_cell.length_a   1.000
_cell.length_b   1.000
_cell.length_c   1.000
_cell.angle_alpha   90.00
_cell.angle_beta   90.00
_cell.angle_gamma   90.00
#
_symmetry.space_group_name_H-M   'P 1'
#
loop_
_entity.id
_entity.type
_entity.pdbx_description
1 polymer ?
#
loop_
_entity_poly.entity_id
_entity_poly.type
_entity_poly.pdbx_seq_one_letter_code
_entity_poly.pdbx_strand_id
1 'polypeptide(L)'
;MIEDRLVLAVRVGPRKVVSVPAKFFNEAGPLPELPGTFTVLGDSRMSDAQILRWLFTPDETLPVQGSPMDALLAGFKTEVRRRAMEAAY
;
A
#
# COMPACT_ATOMS: atom_id res chain seq x y z
N MET A 1 -3.30 -3.76 15.33
CA MET A 1 -2.47 -3.26 14.21
C MET A 1 -2.80 -3.92 12.87
N ILE A 2 -2.65 -5.24 12.70
CA ILE A 2 -3.04 -5.93 11.45
C ILE A 2 -4.56 -6.01 11.32
N GLU A 3 -5.26 -6.32 12.42
CA GLU A 3 -6.73 -6.34 12.47
C GLU A 3 -7.36 -4.97 12.23
N ASP A 4 -6.68 -3.90 12.64
CA ASP A 4 -7.09 -2.51 12.38
C ASP A 4 -6.70 -2.01 10.98
N ARG A 5 -6.13 -2.87 10.13
CA ARG A 5 -5.60 -2.52 8.80
C ARG A 5 -4.59 -1.36 8.81
N LEU A 6 -3.85 -1.17 9.90
CA LEU A 6 -2.76 -0.18 9.95
C LEU A 6 -1.58 -0.59 9.06
N VAL A 7 -1.42 -1.90 8.82
CA VAL A 7 -0.43 -2.49 7.93
C VAL A 7 -1.01 -3.72 7.24
N LEU A 8 -0.56 -4.00 6.02
CA LEU A 8 -0.86 -5.27 5.32
C LEU A 8 0.32 -6.24 5.44
N ALA A 9 0.00 -7.54 5.50
CA ALA A 9 0.99 -8.59 5.62
C ALA A 9 0.79 -9.66 4.55
N VAL A 10 1.88 -10.30 4.12
CA VAL A 10 1.88 -11.45 3.23
C VAL A 10 2.66 -12.61 3.82
N ARG A 11 2.30 -13.82 3.42
CA ARG A 11 3.04 -15.03 3.80
C ARG A 11 4.15 -15.28 2.79
N VAL A 12 5.40 -15.26 3.25
CA VAL A 12 6.59 -15.39 2.39
C VAL A 12 7.35 -16.68 2.72
N GLY A 13 7.92 -17.29 1.68
CA GLY A 13 8.80 -18.46 1.77
C GLY A 13 8.08 -19.79 2.04
N PRO A 14 8.84 -20.91 2.10
CA PRO A 14 8.29 -22.26 2.22
C PRO A 14 7.52 -22.48 3.54
N ARG A 15 7.88 -21.74 4.59
CA ARG A 15 7.20 -21.80 5.90
C ARG A 15 6.02 -20.83 6.04
N LYS A 16 5.67 -20.08 4.98
CA LYS A 16 4.53 -19.14 4.94
C LYS A 16 4.52 -18.15 6.11
N VAL A 17 5.68 -17.60 6.44
CA VAL A 17 5.87 -16.68 7.57
C VAL A 17 5.17 -15.35 7.25
N VAL A 18 4.36 -14.87 8.19
CA VAL A 18 3.70 -13.56 8.07
C VAL A 18 4.76 -12.47 8.07
N SER A 19 4.79 -11.68 7.01
CA SER A 19 5.81 -10.66 6.75
C SER A 19 5.13 -9.35 6.37
N VAL A 20 5.63 -8.24 6.92
CA VAL A 20 5.14 -6.89 6.65
C VAL A 20 6.24 -6.10 5.94
N PRO A 21 5.93 -5.33 4.87
CA PRO A 21 6.92 -4.47 4.23
C PRO A 21 7.51 -3.44 5.20
N ALA A 22 8.84 -3.32 5.23
CA ALA A 22 9.54 -2.34 6.07
C ALA A 22 9.15 -0.88 5.71
N LYS A 23 8.84 -0.61 4.43
CA LYS A 23 8.38 0.69 3.93
C LYS A 23 7.05 1.16 4.54
N PHE A 24 6.35 0.34 5.33
CA PHE A 24 5.15 0.75 6.05
C PHE A 24 5.43 1.47 7.38
N PHE A 25 6.70 1.58 7.77
CA PHE A 25 7.10 2.16 9.04
C PHE A 25 8.11 3.30 8.85
N ASN A 26 8.04 4.28 9.74
CA ASN A 26 9.05 5.31 9.95
C ASN A 26 9.48 5.32 11.43
N GLU A 27 10.27 6.31 11.84
CA GLU A 27 10.76 6.44 13.23
C GLU A 27 9.63 6.59 14.27
N ALA A 28 8.45 7.08 13.86
CA ALA A 28 7.28 7.24 14.72
C ALA A 28 6.35 6.02 14.72
N GLY A 29 6.63 4.99 13.90
CA GLY A 29 5.81 3.79 13.77
C GLY A 29 5.16 3.65 12.38
N PRO A 30 3.99 2.99 12.27
CA PRO A 30 3.34 2.81 10.97
C PRO A 30 2.91 4.12 10.33
N LEU A 31 2.98 4.16 9.00
CA LEU A 31 2.59 5.32 8.22
C LEU A 31 1.07 5.56 8.28
N PRO A 32 0.60 6.70 8.79
CA PRO A 32 -0.82 6.98 8.98
C PRO A 32 -1.57 7.21 7.67
N GLU A 33 -0.88 7.44 6.55
CA GLU A 33 -1.48 7.57 5.22
C GLU A 33 -2.00 6.28 4.62
N LEU A 34 -1.46 5.12 5.04
CA LEU A 34 -1.73 3.82 4.44
C LEU A 34 -3.19 3.34 4.57
N PRO A 35 -3.83 3.42 5.75
CA PRO A 35 -5.16 2.83 5.94
C PRO A 35 -6.20 3.35 4.95
N GLY A 36 -6.17 4.65 4.65
CA GLY A 36 -7.10 5.24 3.68
C GLY A 36 -6.94 4.67 2.26
N THR A 37 -5.71 4.38 1.83
CA THR A 37 -5.46 3.74 0.53
C THR A 37 -5.85 2.25 0.54
N PHE A 38 -5.61 1.56 1.66
CA PHE A 38 -6.01 0.16 1.81
C PHE A 38 -7.52 -0.02 1.79
N THR A 39 -8.27 0.91 2.40
CA THR A 39 -9.74 0.89 2.35
C THR A 39 -10.24 1.01 0.91
N VAL A 40 -9.76 2.00 0.15
CA VAL A 40 -10.19 2.20 -1.25
C VAL A 40 -9.93 0.96 -2.11
N LEU A 41 -8.74 0.37 -2.03
CA LEU A 41 -8.40 -0.83 -2.79
C LEU A 41 -9.13 -2.09 -2.25
N GLY A 42 -9.41 -2.12 -0.95
CA GLY A 42 -10.16 -3.20 -0.31
C GLY A 42 -11.64 -3.20 -0.72
N ASP A 43 -12.23 -2.01 -0.87
CA ASP A 43 -13.62 -1.84 -1.34
C ASP A 43 -13.80 -2.37 -2.77
N SER A 44 -12.73 -2.36 -3.57
CA SER A 44 -12.69 -2.96 -4.90
C SER A 44 -12.38 -4.46 -4.91
N ARG A 45 -12.48 -5.11 -3.74
CA ARG A 45 -12.23 -6.55 -3.52
C ARG A 45 -10.81 -7.00 -3.85
N MET A 46 -9.82 -6.10 -3.85
CA MET A 46 -8.42 -6.53 -3.92
C MET A 46 -8.03 -7.26 -2.63
N SER A 47 -7.40 -8.42 -2.78
CA SER A 47 -6.72 -9.10 -1.67
C SER A 47 -5.49 -8.33 -1.21
N ASP A 48 -5.04 -8.55 0.03
CA ASP A 48 -3.84 -7.92 0.58
C ASP A 48 -2.61 -8.09 -0.33
N ALA A 49 -2.47 -9.26 -0.97
CA ALA A 49 -1.40 -9.53 -1.93
C ALA A 49 -1.52 -8.68 -3.22
N GLN A 50 -2.73 -8.44 -3.70
CA GLN A 50 -2.98 -7.54 -4.85
C GLN A 50 -2.72 -6.09 -4.47
N ILE A 51 -3.17 -5.65 -3.29
CA ILE A 51 -2.91 -4.30 -2.77
C ILE A 51 -1.39 -4.08 -2.66
N LEU A 52 -0.67 -5.03 -2.06
CA LEU A 52 0.79 -4.95 -1.97
C LEU A 52 1.46 -4.91 -3.33
N ARG A 53 1.00 -5.74 -4.28
CA ARG A 53 1.52 -5.68 -5.64
C ARG A 53 1.31 -4.29 -6.25
N TRP A 54 0.11 -3.75 -6.17
CA TRP A 54 -0.21 -2.41 -6.67
C TRP A 54 0.68 -1.33 -6.05
N LEU A 55 0.83 -1.35 -4.73
CA LEU A 55 1.64 -0.40 -3.95
C LEU A 55 3.13 -0.40 -4.33
N PHE A 56 3.68 -1.55 -4.72
CA PHE A 56 5.09 -1.73 -5.04
C PHE A 56 5.38 -1.90 -6.53
N THR A 57 4.37 -1.77 -7.40
CA THR A 57 4.57 -1.79 -8.86
C THR A 57 4.86 -0.36 -9.32
N PRO A 58 5.97 -0.11 -10.05
CA PRO A 58 6.26 1.22 -10.59
C PRO A 58 5.16 1.73 -11.52
N ASP A 59 4.86 3.02 -11.42
CA ASP A 59 3.91 3.71 -12.28
C ASP A 59 4.54 5.05 -12.72
N GLU A 60 4.93 5.13 -13.98
CA GLU A 60 5.60 6.29 -14.58
C GLU A 60 4.68 7.52 -14.71
N THR A 61 3.38 7.33 -14.52
CA THR A 61 2.41 8.41 -14.62
C THR A 61 2.21 9.14 -13.28
N LEU A 62 2.85 8.68 -12.20
CA LEU A 62 2.83 9.34 -10.90
C LEU A 62 3.70 10.62 -10.90
N PRO A 63 3.44 11.57 -9.97
CA PRO A 63 4.22 12.80 -9.85
C PRO A 63 5.70 12.58 -9.47
N VAL A 64 6.03 11.39 -8.98
CA VAL A 64 7.40 10.98 -8.63
C VAL A 64 7.73 9.68 -9.32
N GLN A 65 9.01 9.49 -9.64
CA GLN A 65 9.50 8.21 -10.15
C GLN A 65 9.38 7.14 -9.06
N GLY A 66 8.87 5.97 -9.43
CA GLY A 66 8.79 4.82 -8.54
C GLY A 66 7.38 4.24 -8.50
N SER A 67 6.99 3.69 -7.35
CA SER A 67 5.69 3.07 -7.13
C SER A 67 4.73 3.97 -6.34
N PRO A 68 3.44 3.61 -6.22
CA PRO A 68 2.49 4.33 -5.37
C PRO A 68 2.98 4.49 -3.91
N MET A 69 3.75 3.53 -3.38
CA MET A 69 4.39 3.68 -2.07
C MET A 69 5.43 4.79 -2.03
N ASP A 70 6.23 4.97 -3.08
CA ASP A 70 7.20 6.05 -3.13
C ASP A 70 6.48 7.41 -3.23
N ALA A 71 5.38 7.48 -3.97
CA ALA A 71 4.51 8.65 -4.02
C ALA A 71 3.85 8.97 -2.67
N LEU A 72 3.41 7.96 -1.91
CA LEU A 72 2.90 8.16 -0.55
C LEU A 72 3.96 8.73 0.38
N LEU A 73 5.18 8.18 0.35
CA LEU A 73 6.32 8.65 1.14
C LEU A 73 6.73 10.08 0.76
N ALA A 74 6.59 10.45 -0.51
CA ALA A 74 6.83 11.80 -1.00
C ALA A 74 5.66 12.77 -0.74
N GLY A 75 4.58 12.32 -0.07
CA GLY A 75 3.47 13.17 0.35
C GLY A 75 2.32 13.32 -0.66
N PHE A 76 2.34 12.61 -1.79
CA PHE A 76 1.33 12.69 -2.85
C PHE A 76 0.07 11.86 -2.56
N LYS A 77 -0.46 11.96 -1.33
CA LYS A 77 -1.56 11.13 -0.81
C LYS A 77 -2.84 11.23 -1.66
N THR A 78 -3.19 12.45 -2.10
CA THR A 78 -4.39 12.70 -2.91
C THR A 78 -4.31 12.01 -4.26
N GLU A 79 -3.16 12.12 -4.93
CA GLU A 79 -2.96 11.50 -6.24
C GLU A 79 -2.97 9.97 -6.14
N VAL A 80 -2.31 9.40 -5.12
CA VAL A 80 -2.33 7.95 -4.91
C VAL A 80 -3.75 7.43 -4.65
N ARG A 81 -4.57 8.14 -3.87
CA ARG A 81 -5.99 7.76 -3.68
C ARG A 81 -6.79 7.85 -4.97
N ARG A 82 -6.52 8.84 -5.82
CA ARG A 82 -7.12 8.95 -7.14
C ARG A 82 -6.81 7.71 -7.98
N ARG A 83 -5.55 7.29 -8.05
CA ARG A 83 -5.15 6.06 -8.75
C ARG A 83 -5.76 4.80 -8.16
N ALA A 84 -5.89 4.73 -6.84
CA ALA A 84 -6.53 3.61 -6.17
C ALA A 84 -8.00 3.47 -6.58
N MET A 85 -8.73 4.60 -6.72
CA MET A 85 -10.11 4.59 -7.22
C MET A 85 -10.21 4.20 -8.70
N GLU A 86 -9.22 4.55 -9.52
CA GLU A 86 -9.18 4.12 -10.93
C GLU A 86 -8.90 2.63 -11.08
N ALA A 87 -8.02 2.08 -10.24
CA ALA A 87 -7.72 0.66 -10.20
C ALA A 87 -8.87 -0.18 -9.61
N ALA A 88 -9.88 0.46 -9.02
CA ALA A 88 -11.02 -0.17 -8.37
C ALA A 88 -12.17 -0.52 -9.34
N TYR A 89 -12.10 -0.12 -10.61
CA TYR A 89 -13.13 -0.34 -11.63
C TYR A 89 -12.79 -1.48 -12.59
#